data_AF-A0A505H565-F1
#
_entry.id   AF-A0A505H565-F1
#
_cell.length_a   1.000
_cell.length_b   1.000
_cell.length_c   1.000
_cell.angle_alpha   90.00
_cell.angle_beta   90.00
_cell.angle_gamma   90.00
#
_symmetry.space_group_name_H-M   'P 1'
#
loop_
_entity.id
_entity.type
_entity.pdbx_description
1 polymer ?
#
loop_
_entity_poly.entity_id
_entity_poly.type
_entity_poly.pdbx_seq_one_letter_code
_entity_poly.pdbx_strand_id
1 'polypeptide(L)'
;MTLPPRPYTTAAGKARLRAEATRRREAGQGIADIAAALGVSPTALGKWLRAWGVNPGERLLAPNQCQPWSVEDAEFALSRTDLTVAERAAVLGRSVSGVEELIRQHRLGRR
;
A
#
# COMPACT_ATOMS: atom_id res chain seq x y z
N MET A 1 10.25 -27.40 13.65
CA MET A 1 9.69 -26.39 12.72
C MET A 1 10.02 -25.01 13.27
N THR A 2 11.02 -24.34 12.71
CA THR A 2 11.45 -23.01 13.18
C THR A 2 10.61 -21.96 12.44
N LEU A 3 9.75 -21.23 13.14
CA LEU A 3 9.01 -20.11 12.55
C LEU A 3 10.01 -19.07 12.04
N PRO A 4 9.84 -18.53 10.81
CA PRO A 4 10.72 -17.48 10.32
C PRO A 4 10.69 -16.30 11.29
N PRO A 5 11.85 -15.75 11.65
CA PRO A 5 11.92 -14.65 12.59
C PRO A 5 11.16 -13.46 11.99
N ARG A 6 10.31 -12.81 12.80
CA ARG A 6 9.44 -11.72 12.34
C ARG A 6 10.29 -10.68 11.58
N PRO A 7 9.78 -10.10 10.48
CA PRO A 7 10.58 -9.31 9.52
C PRO A 7 11.32 -8.11 10.12
N TYR A 8 11.00 -7.68 11.35
CA TYR A 8 11.67 -6.60 12.06
C TYR A 8 12.84 -7.05 12.96
N THR A 9 13.12 -8.35 13.07
CA THR A 9 14.17 -8.88 13.97
C THR A 9 15.56 -8.88 13.34
N THR A 10 15.67 -8.97 12.01
CA THR A 10 16.95 -8.91 11.30
C THR A 10 17.22 -7.51 10.76
N ALA A 11 18.49 -7.11 10.67
CA ALA A 11 18.89 -5.82 10.10
C ALA A 11 18.42 -5.67 8.64
N ALA A 12 18.54 -6.75 7.84
CA ALA A 12 18.06 -6.80 6.46
C ALA A 12 16.53 -6.66 6.37
N GLY A 13 15.80 -7.28 7.30
CA GLY A 13 14.34 -7.17 7.36
C GLY A 13 13.88 -5.76 7.75
N LYS A 14 14.55 -5.10 8.69
CA LYS A 14 14.31 -3.68 9.01
C LYS A 14 14.61 -2.75 7.82
N ALA A 15 15.69 -3.00 7.08
CA ALA A 15 16.04 -2.22 5.90
C ALA A 15 14.98 -2.37 4.79
N ARG A 16 14.53 -3.60 4.51
CA ARG A 16 13.45 -3.88 3.56
C ARG A 16 12.13 -3.23 4.01
N LEU A 17 11.81 -3.31 5.29
CA LEU A 17 10.62 -2.68 5.87
C LEU A 17 10.66 -1.15 5.70
N ARG A 18 11.82 -0.53 5.96
CA ARG A 18 12.02 0.91 5.76
C ARG A 18 11.84 1.31 4.29
N ALA A 19 12.48 0.59 3.37
CA ALA A 19 12.39 0.86 1.94
C ALA A 19 10.94 0.75 1.45
N GLU A 20 10.23 -0.32 1.84
CA GLU A 20 8.84 -0.53 1.43
C GLU A 20 7.90 0.52 2.04
N ALA A 21 8.02 0.80 3.34
CA ALA A 21 7.23 1.83 4.01
C ALA A 21 7.43 3.23 3.40
N THR A 22 8.68 3.57 3.06
CA THR A 22 9.03 4.85 2.43
C THR A 22 8.45 4.94 1.03
N ARG A 23 8.69 3.93 0.17
CA ARG A 23 8.16 3.86 -1.19
C ARG A 23 6.64 4.01 -1.21
N ARG A 24 5.95 3.28 -0.33
CA ARG A 24 4.49 3.33 -0.22
C ARG A 24 3.98 4.70 0.23
N ARG A 25 4.71 5.35 1.13
CA ARG A 25 4.35 6.68 1.64
C ARG A 25 4.59 7.76 0.59
N GLU A 26 5.69 7.70 -0.15
CA GLU A 26 5.99 8.57 -1.30
C GLU A 26 4.97 8.39 -2.43
N ALA A 27 4.45 7.17 -2.61
CA ALA A 27 3.32 6.87 -3.49
C ALA A 27 1.96 7.39 -2.96
N GLY A 28 1.94 8.12 -1.84
CA GLY A 28 0.74 8.74 -1.28
C GLY A 28 -0.16 7.80 -0.47
N GLN A 29 0.28 6.58 -0.13
CA GLN A 29 -0.55 5.68 0.68
C GLN A 29 -0.73 6.21 2.11
N GLY A 30 -1.91 5.93 2.67
CA GLY A 30 -2.24 6.24 4.06
C GLY A 30 -1.42 5.41 5.04
N ILE A 31 -1.07 6.01 6.19
CA ILE A 31 -0.27 5.33 7.22
C ILE A 31 -0.98 4.05 7.73
N ALA A 32 -2.31 4.07 7.85
CA ALA A 32 -3.09 2.92 8.28
C ALA A 32 -2.99 1.74 7.29
N ASP A 33 -3.07 2.03 5.99
CA ASP A 33 -2.99 1.03 4.93
C ASP A 33 -1.59 0.40 4.85
N ILE A 34 -0.55 1.24 4.89
CA ILE A 34 0.84 0.78 4.87
C ILE A 34 1.10 -0.11 6.11
N ALA A 35 0.56 0.27 7.26
CA ALA A 35 0.72 -0.49 8.50
C ALA A 35 0.04 -1.86 8.42
N ALA A 36 -1.19 -1.92 7.89
CA ALA A 36 -1.91 -3.17 7.66
C ALA A 36 -1.14 -4.09 6.69
N ALA A 37 -0.65 -3.55 5.57
CA ALA A 37 0.11 -4.31 4.57
C ALA A 37 1.47 -4.82 5.09
N LEU A 38 2.08 -4.12 6.05
CA LEU A 38 3.35 -4.50 6.67
C LEU A 38 3.20 -5.31 7.97
N GLY A 39 1.96 -5.51 8.45
CA GLY A 39 1.69 -6.19 9.71
C GLY A 39 2.25 -5.45 10.94
N VAL A 40 2.33 -4.13 10.88
CA VAL A 40 2.82 -3.28 11.99
C VAL A 40 1.70 -2.37 12.48
N SER A 41 1.86 -1.80 13.68
CA SER A 41 0.86 -0.84 14.15
C SER A 41 1.00 0.50 13.41
N PRO A 42 -0.12 1.18 13.08
CA PRO A 42 -0.09 2.51 12.46
C PRO A 42 0.72 3.53 13.27
N THR A 43 0.65 3.43 14.60
CA THR A 43 1.40 4.29 15.53
C THR A 43 2.91 4.07 15.42
N ALA A 44 3.37 2.81 15.36
CA ALA A 44 4.78 2.49 15.19
C ALA A 44 5.29 2.98 13.83
N LEU A 45 4.52 2.75 12.77
CA LEU A 45 4.86 3.18 11.44
C LEU A 45 4.94 4.72 11.34
N GLY A 46 4.00 5.45 11.92
CA GLY A 46 4.03 6.91 11.95
C GLY A 46 5.28 7.45 12.68
N LYS A 47 5.69 6.81 13.78
CA LYS A 47 6.92 7.16 14.49
C LYS A 47 8.17 6.91 13.65
N TRP A 48 8.22 5.78 12.93
CA TRP A 48 9.34 5.44 12.04
C TRP A 48 9.45 6.38 10.85
N LEU A 49 8.33 6.68 10.17
CA LEU A 49 8.30 7.60 9.04
C LEU A 49 8.81 8.99 9.44
N ARG A 50 8.39 9.51 10.60
CA ARG A 50 8.93 10.76 11.17
C ARG A 50 10.43 10.68 11.43
N ALA A 51 10.90 9.58 12.04
CA ALA A 51 12.32 9.37 12.30
C ALA A 51 13.16 9.24 11.02
N TRP A 52 12.55 8.81 9.92
CA TRP A 52 13.19 8.71 8.61
C TRP A 52 13.06 9.98 7.76
N GLY A 53 12.41 11.04 8.27
CA GLY A 53 12.20 12.29 7.53
C GLY A 53 11.11 12.23 6.46
N VAL A 54 10.30 11.16 6.43
CA VAL A 54 9.19 11.00 5.48
C VAL A 54 7.96 11.70 6.06
N ASN A 55 7.56 12.83 5.47
CA ASN A 55 6.54 13.72 6.02
C ASN A 55 5.16 13.01 6.14
N PRO A 56 4.59 12.90 7.36
CA PRO A 56 3.27 12.28 7.56
C PRO A 56 2.10 13.19 7.14
N GLY A 57 2.36 14.43 6.71
CA GLY A 57 1.35 15.50 6.63
C GLY A 57 0.48 15.53 5.37
N GLU A 58 1.00 15.19 4.19
CA GLU A 58 0.19 15.31 2.97
C GLU A 58 -0.48 13.98 2.61
N ARG A 59 -1.79 13.94 2.83
CA ARG A 59 -2.66 13.05 2.07
C ARG A 59 -2.69 13.62 0.65
N LEU A 60 -1.75 13.19 -0.20
CA LEU A 60 -1.86 13.42 -1.64
C LEU A 60 -3.11 12.65 -2.09
N LEU A 61 -4.24 13.35 -2.11
CA LEU A 61 -5.46 12.85 -2.71
C LEU A 61 -5.13 12.68 -4.20
N ALA A 62 -4.80 11.46 -4.60
CA ALA A 62 -4.62 11.12 -6.00
C ALA A 62 -5.90 11.55 -6.75
N PRO A 63 -5.78 12.16 -7.93
CA PRO A 63 -6.86 12.87 -8.60
C PRO A 63 -8.13 12.03 -8.79
N ASN A 64 -7.99 10.70 -8.81
CA ASN A 64 -9.07 9.77 -9.10
C ASN A 64 -9.64 9.10 -7.83
N GLN A 65 -9.24 9.52 -6.61
CA GLN A 65 -9.64 8.86 -5.35
C GLN A 65 -11.15 8.93 -5.06
N CYS A 66 -11.84 9.94 -5.59
CA CYS A 66 -13.28 10.13 -5.39
C CYS A 66 -14.12 9.81 -6.63
N GLN A 67 -13.51 9.32 -7.72
CA GLN A 67 -14.26 8.93 -8.91
C GLN A 67 -14.74 7.47 -8.78
N PRO A 68 -15.94 7.13 -9.28
CA PRO A 68 -16.35 5.74 -9.41
C PRO A 68 -15.33 4.97 -10.28
N TRP A 69 -15.21 3.66 -10.06
CA TRP A 69 -14.37 2.81 -10.92
C TRP A 69 -14.98 2.74 -12.32
N SER A 70 -14.20 3.11 -13.34
CA SER A 70 -14.58 2.79 -14.72
C SER A 70 -14.43 1.29 -14.95
N VAL A 71 -15.16 0.75 -15.92
CA VAL A 71 -15.07 -0.68 -16.28
C VAL A 71 -13.66 -1.04 -16.70
N GLU A 72 -13.01 -0.19 -17.51
CA GLU A 72 -11.63 -0.37 -17.97
C GLU A 72 -10.61 -0.31 -16.82
N ASP A 73 -10.74 0.67 -15.90
CA ASP A 73 -9.83 0.77 -14.74
C ASP A 73 -9.96 -0.47 -13.85
N ALA A 74 -11.20 -0.93 -13.62
CA ALA A 74 -11.46 -2.10 -12.79
C ALA A 74 -10.92 -3.38 -13.45
N GLU A 75 -11.13 -3.54 -14.75
CA GLU A 75 -10.56 -4.66 -15.51
C GLU A 75 -9.03 -4.62 -15.46
N PHE A 76 -8.40 -3.46 -15.66
CA PHE A 76 -6.95 -3.30 -15.57
C PHE A 76 -6.42 -3.67 -14.18
N ALA A 77 -7.08 -3.15 -13.13
CA ALA A 77 -6.73 -3.45 -11.74
C ALA A 77 -6.82 -4.94 -11.40
N LEU A 78 -7.81 -5.65 -11.95
CA LEU A 78 -8.08 -7.07 -11.66
C LEU A 78 -7.24 -8.02 -12.52
N SER A 79 -7.04 -7.71 -13.81
CA SER A 79 -6.44 -8.62 -14.80
C SER A 79 -4.91 -8.60 -14.83
N ARG A 80 -4.26 -7.46 -14.52
CA ARG A 80 -2.81 -7.30 -14.66
C ARG A 80 -2.00 -7.91 -13.52
N THR A 81 -1.98 -9.24 -13.43
CA THR A 81 -1.23 -10.00 -12.41
C THR A 81 0.29 -9.85 -12.49
N ASP A 82 0.79 -9.39 -13.63
CA ASP A 82 2.19 -9.10 -13.91
C ASP A 82 2.71 -7.82 -13.22
N LEU A 83 1.82 -6.89 -12.88
CA LEU A 83 2.15 -5.67 -12.15
C LEU A 83 1.88 -5.83 -10.65
N THR A 84 2.73 -5.23 -9.83
CA THR A 84 2.44 -5.06 -8.40
C THR A 84 1.24 -4.13 -8.23
N VAL A 85 0.52 -4.26 -7.11
CA VAL A 85 -0.64 -3.41 -6.81
C VAL A 85 -0.27 -1.91 -6.82
N ALA A 86 0.94 -1.58 -6.36
CA ALA A 86 1.44 -0.21 -6.37
C ALA A 86 1.63 0.34 -7.79
N GLU A 87 2.12 -0.49 -8.72
CA GLU A 87 2.26 -0.11 -10.13
C GLU A 87 0.91 0.03 -10.81
N ARG A 88 -0.04 -0.87 -10.52
CA ARG A 88 -1.42 -0.73 -11.02
C ARG A 88 -2.05 0.58 -10.56
N ALA A 89 -1.89 0.93 -9.29
CA ALA A 89 -2.39 2.17 -8.72
C ALA A 89 -1.77 3.40 -9.37
N ALA A 90 -0.45 3.38 -9.59
CA ALA A 90 0.26 4.46 -10.26
C ALA A 90 -0.22 4.67 -11.71
N VAL A 91 -0.39 3.58 -12.47
CA VAL A 91 -0.92 3.63 -13.85
C VAL A 91 -2.34 4.20 -13.89
N LEU A 92 -3.19 3.80 -12.95
CA LEU A 92 -4.58 4.22 -12.87
C LEU A 92 -4.78 5.61 -12.23
N GLY A 93 -3.72 6.24 -11.72
CA GLY A 93 -3.84 7.47 -10.91
C GLY A 93 -4.69 7.29 -9.65
N ARG A 94 -4.77 6.07 -9.13
CA ARG A 94 -5.59 5.67 -7.98
C ARG A 94 -4.72 5.46 -6.74
N SER A 95 -5.36 5.41 -5.58
CA SER A 95 -4.67 4.94 -4.38
C SER A 95 -4.47 3.42 -4.45
N VAL A 96 -3.34 2.94 -3.95
CA VAL A 96 -3.05 1.50 -3.81
C VAL A 96 -4.14 0.81 -3.00
N SER A 97 -4.59 1.41 -1.89
CA SER A 97 -5.70 0.89 -1.08
C SER A 97 -7.00 0.75 -1.86
N GLY A 98 -7.29 1.66 -2.80
CA GLY A 98 -8.45 1.57 -3.68
C GLY A 98 -8.36 0.33 -4.59
N VAL A 99 -7.17 0.06 -5.14
CA VAL A 99 -6.91 -1.13 -5.96
C VAL A 99 -7.02 -2.41 -5.11
N GLU A 100 -6.44 -2.43 -3.90
CA GLU A 100 -6.53 -3.59 -2.99
C GLU A 100 -7.97 -3.90 -2.59
N GLU A 101 -8.74 -2.86 -2.25
CA GLU A 101 -10.14 -2.99 -1.89
C GLU A 101 -10.97 -3.52 -3.06
N LEU A 102 -10.72 -3.02 -4.28
CA LEU A 102 -11.39 -3.54 -5.48
C LEU A 102 -11.08 -5.04 -5.69
N ILE A 103 -9.81 -5.43 -5.60
CA ILE A 103 -9.39 -6.84 -5.70
C ILE A 103 -10.06 -7.68 -4.61
N ARG A 104 -10.15 -7.15 -3.38
CA ARG A 104 -10.78 -7.82 -2.24
C ARG A 104 -12.27 -8.02 -2.47
N GLN A 105 -12.99 -7.00 -2.90
CA GLN A 105 -14.44 -7.07 -3.18
C GLN A 105 -14.75 -8.05 -4.32
N HIS A 106 -13.92 -8.03 -5.37
CA HIS A 106 -14.03 -8.98 -6.48
C HIS A 106 -13.82 -10.43 -6.02
N ARG A 107 -12.84 -10.69 -5.15
CA ARG A 107 -12.62 -12.02 -4.56
C ARG A 107 -13.76 -12.48 -3.65
N LEU A 108 -14.47 -11.53 -3.02
CA LEU A 108 -15.63 -11.78 -2.17
C LEU A 108 -16.95 -11.87 -2.96
N GLY A 109 -16.93 -11.72 -4.28
CA GLY A 109 -18.11 -11.76 -5.14
C GLY A 109 -19.09 -10.60 -4.94
N ARG A 110 -18.68 -9.54 -4.24
CA ARG A 110 -19.50 -8.33 -4.07
C ARG A 110 -19.21 -7.38 -5.23
N ARG A 111 -20.22 -7.17 -6.07
CA ARG A 111 -20.17 -6.32 -7.26
C ARG A 111 -20.69 -4.92 -6.94
#